data_AF-A0A2N1H4H0-F1
#
_entry.id   AF-A0A2N1H4H0-F1
#
_cell.length_a   1.000
_cell.length_b   1.000
_cell.length_c   1.000
_cell.angle_alpha   90.00
_cell.angle_beta   90.00
_cell.angle_gamma   90.00
#
_symmetry.space_group_name_H-M   'P 1'
#
loop_
_entity.id
_entity.type
_entity.pdbx_description
1 polymer ?
#
loop_
_entity_poly.entity_id
_entity_poly.type
_entity_poly.pdbx_seq_one_letter_code
_entity_poly.pdbx_strand_id
1 'polypeptide(L)'
;MKCMCWICWESAKLQYEVGDWQVIDCSACGRYFISRQLMQENVGKTLDVKATRQLIVDAVCAGVIPAISDGTAYFTSSRKHVV
;
A
#
# COMPACT_ATOMS: atom_id res chain seq x y z
N MET A 1 12.54 10.17 1.78
CA MET A 1 12.22 10.45 3.21
C MET A 1 11.82 9.14 3.89
N LYS A 2 12.03 8.97 5.20
CA LYS A 2 11.50 7.80 5.93
C LYS A 2 9.98 7.95 6.06
N CYS A 3 9.25 6.88 5.83
CA CYS A 3 7.79 6.81 5.93
C CYS A 3 7.39 5.43 6.47
N MET A 4 6.10 5.23 6.75
CA MET A 4 5.55 3.90 7.02
C MET A 4 5.07 3.24 5.73
N CYS A 5 5.26 1.93 5.64
CA CYS A 5 4.64 1.11 4.61
C CYS A 5 3.14 1.05 4.88
N TRP A 6 2.31 1.45 3.92
CA TRP A 6 0.86 1.40 4.07
C TRP A 6 0.29 -0.02 4.13
N ILE A 7 1.07 -1.01 3.73
CA ILE A 7 0.66 -2.41 3.70
C ILE A 7 0.97 -3.08 5.04
N CYS A 8 2.24 -3.11 5.43
CA CYS A 8 2.67 -3.84 6.63
C CYS A 8 2.98 -2.94 7.83
N TRP A 9 2.78 -1.63 7.73
CA TRP A 9 3.04 -0.61 8.77
C TRP A 9 4.49 -0.51 9.28
N GLU A 10 5.39 -1.33 8.73
CA GLU A 10 6.83 -1.27 8.98
C GLU A 10 7.48 -0.03 8.34
N SER A 11 8.75 0.19 8.72
CA SER A 11 9.56 1.25 8.12
C SER A 11 9.72 1.08 6.60
N ALA A 12 9.52 2.16 5.86
CA ALA A 12 9.70 2.23 4.43
C ALA A 12 10.38 3.54 4.00
N LYS A 13 10.76 3.62 2.73
CA LYS A 13 11.32 4.83 2.11
C LYS A 13 10.36 5.34 1.06
N LEU A 14 9.96 6.60 1.19
CA LEU A 14 9.33 7.35 0.11
C LEU A 14 10.43 7.73 -0.87
N GLN A 15 10.34 7.20 -2.09
CA GLN A 15 11.30 7.44 -3.18
C GLN A 15 11.00 8.79 -3.85
N TYR A 16 9.80 8.92 -4.41
CA TYR A 16 9.33 10.15 -5.05
C TYR A 16 7.80 10.16 -5.13
N GLU A 17 7.24 11.32 -5.48
CA GLU A 17 5.80 11.55 -5.64
C GLU A 17 5.53 12.04 -7.06
N VAL A 18 4.42 11.60 -7.66
CA VAL A 18 3.98 12.01 -8.99
C VAL A 18 2.49 12.33 -8.93
N GLY A 19 2.14 13.62 -8.84
CA GLY A 19 0.76 14.04 -8.68
C GLY A 19 0.13 13.46 -7.42
N ASP A 20 -0.93 12.65 -7.55
CA ASP A 20 -1.57 11.97 -6.41
C ASP A 20 -0.83 10.71 -5.95
N TRP A 21 0.15 10.22 -6.71
CA TRP A 21 0.80 8.94 -6.44
C TRP A 21 2.10 9.08 -5.65
N GLN A 22 2.33 8.16 -4.73
CA GLN A 22 3.57 8.01 -3.97
C GLN A 22 4.23 6.69 -4.31
N VAL A 23 5.56 6.71 -4.48
CA VAL A 23 6.36 5.50 -4.65
C VAL A 23 7.00 5.12 -3.33
N ILE A 24 6.50 4.03 -2.75
CA ILE A 24 6.98 3.50 -1.48
C ILE A 24 7.88 2.31 -1.76
N ASP A 25 9.00 2.26 -1.05
CA ASP A 25 9.98 1.18 -1.10
C ASP A 25 10.12 0.59 0.31
N CYS A 26 9.56 -0.60 0.49
CA CYS A 26 9.56 -1.33 1.75
C CYS A 26 10.42 -2.59 1.60
N SER A 27 11.31 -2.86 2.55
CA SER A 27 12.14 -4.08 2.54
C SER A 27 11.33 -5.37 2.61
N ALA A 28 10.14 -5.35 3.24
CA ALA A 28 9.30 -6.53 3.42
C ALA A 28 8.23 -6.69 2.33
N CYS A 29 7.68 -5.60 1.82
CA CYS A 29 6.62 -5.64 0.80
C CYS A 29 7.10 -5.36 -0.62
N GLY A 30 8.32 -4.85 -0.79
CA GLY A 30 8.84 -4.41 -2.08
C GLY A 30 8.44 -2.97 -2.41
N ARG A 31 8.63 -2.61 -3.69
CA ARG A 31 8.34 -1.29 -4.24
C ARG A 31 6.95 -1.26 -4.89
N TYR A 32 6.17 -0.23 -4.59
CA TYR A 32 4.82 -0.06 -5.14
C TYR A 32 4.44 1.42 -5.27
N PHE A 33 3.50 1.71 -6.16
CA PHE A 33 2.80 2.98 -6.24
C PHE A 33 1.55 2.93 -5.35
N ILE A 34 1.22 4.02 -4.68
CA ILE A 34 -0.02 4.16 -3.92
C ILE A 34 -0.61 5.57 -4.07
N SER A 35 -1.92 5.67 -4.27
CA SER A 35 -2.64 6.94 -4.37
C SER A 35 -2.82 7.58 -2.99
N ARG A 36 -2.61 8.91 -2.89
CA ARG A 36 -2.88 9.65 -1.65
C ARG A 36 -4.37 9.79 -1.42
N GLN A 37 -5.17 9.97 -2.47
CA GLN A 37 -6.63 9.97 -2.36
C GLN A 37 -7.14 8.67 -1.74
N LEU A 38 -6.69 7.52 -2.23
CA LEU A 38 -7.02 6.21 -1.66
C LEU A 38 -6.74 6.17 -0.15
N MET A 39 -5.57 6.70 0.26
CA MET A 39 -5.17 6.74 1.65
C MET A 39 -6.08 7.62 2.51
N GLN A 40 -6.52 8.77 1.97
CA GLN A 40 -7.42 9.70 2.65
C GLN A 40 -8.83 9.14 2.80
N GLU A 41 -9.33 8.43 1.78
CA GLU A 41 -10.68 7.84 1.79
C GLU A 41 -10.78 6.61 2.69
N ASN A 42 -9.66 5.96 2.96
CA ASN A 42 -9.60 4.72 3.74
C ASN A 42 -8.86 4.88 5.08
N VAL A 43 -8.81 6.10 5.62
CA VAL A 43 -8.27 6.36 6.97
C VAL A 43 -8.97 5.46 8.00
N GLY A 44 -8.16 4.77 8.81
CA GLY A 44 -8.64 3.84 9.84
C GLY A 44 -8.99 2.43 9.34
N LYS A 45 -8.89 2.17 8.04
CA LYS A 45 -8.94 0.81 7.48
C LYS A 45 -7.53 0.25 7.31
N THR A 46 -7.40 -1.06 7.44
CA THR A 46 -6.12 -1.76 7.26
C THR A 46 -6.16 -2.49 5.93
N LEU A 47 -5.16 -2.25 5.08
CA LEU A 47 -4.97 -3.04 3.86
C LEU A 47 -4.81 -4.53 4.21
N ASP A 48 -5.46 -5.40 3.45
CA ASP A 48 -5.24 -6.83 3.52
C ASP A 48 -3.81 -7.10 3.05
N VAL A 49 -2.92 -7.34 4.01
CA VAL A 49 -1.49 -7.54 3.80
C VAL A 49 -1.25 -8.72 2.86
N LYS A 50 -2.02 -9.80 2.97
CA LYS A 50 -1.80 -11.02 2.21
C LYS A 50 -2.21 -10.82 0.76
N ALA A 51 -3.41 -10.29 0.52
CA ALA A 51 -3.89 -10.01 -0.83
C ALA A 51 -3.00 -8.98 -1.53
N THR A 52 -2.62 -7.91 -0.83
CA THR A 52 -1.79 -6.84 -1.41
C THR A 52 -0.37 -7.33 -1.70
N ARG A 53 0.22 -8.17 -0.83
CA ARG A 53 1.54 -8.76 -1.10
C ARG A 53 1.51 -9.69 -2.30
N GLN A 54 0.46 -10.50 -2.46
CA GLN A 54 0.35 -11.38 -3.62
C GLN A 54 0.32 -10.56 -4.91
N LEU A 55 -0.49 -9.50 -4.95
CA LEU A 55 -0.54 -8.57 -6.08
C LEU A 55 0.83 -7.96 -6.39
N ILE A 56 1.60 -7.60 -5.35
CA ILE A 56 2.96 -7.08 -5.55
C ILE A 56 3.90 -8.13 -6.13
N VAL A 57 3.87 -9.35 -5.60
CA VAL A 57 4.70 -10.46 -6.10
C VAL A 57 4.39 -10.73 -7.58
N ASP A 58 3.10 -10.81 -7.93
CA ASP A 58 2.67 -11.08 -9.31
C ASP A 58 3.14 -9.98 -10.28
N ALA A 59 3.02 -8.71 -9.86
CA ALA A 59 3.51 -7.56 -10.63
C ALA A 59 5.04 -7.59 -10.80
N VAL A 60 5.79 -7.87 -9.73
CA VAL A 60 7.26 -7.98 -9.77
C VAL A 60 7.69 -9.12 -10.69
N CYS A 61 7.02 -10.27 -10.65
CA CYS A 61 7.27 -11.39 -11.57
C CYS A 61 7.00 -11.01 -13.03
N ALA A 62 6.03 -10.13 -13.28
CA ALA A 62 5.77 -9.55 -14.60
C ALA A 62 6.72 -8.40 -14.98
N GLY A 63 7.68 -8.04 -14.12
CA GLY A 63 8.64 -6.97 -14.37
C GLY A 63 8.07 -5.55 -14.23
N VAL A 64 6.91 -5.40 -13.59
CA VAL A 64 6.24 -4.11 -13.41
C VAL A 64 6.15 -3.74 -11.94
N ILE A 65 6.11 -2.43 -11.66
CA ILE A 65 5.87 -1.94 -10.31
C ILE A 65 4.35 -1.82 -10.12
N PRO A 66 3.76 -2.50 -9.12
CA PRO A 66 2.32 -2.52 -8.88
C PRO A 66 1.81 -1.14 -8.45
N ALA A 67 0.58 -0.82 -8.84
CA ALA A 67 -0.16 0.35 -8.40
C ALA A 67 -1.33 -0.05 -7.49
N ILE A 68 -1.31 0.46 -6.26
CA ILE A 68 -2.35 0.26 -5.24
C ILE A 68 -3.33 1.44 -5.32
N SER A 69 -4.57 1.14 -5.71
CA SER A 69 -5.66 2.08 -6.03
C SER A 69 -7.01 1.47 -5.63
N ASP A 70 -8.11 2.19 -5.78
CA ASP A 70 -9.44 1.65 -5.45
C ASP A 70 -9.78 0.35 -6.20
N GLY A 71 -9.23 0.15 -7.40
CA GLY A 71 -9.46 -1.07 -8.18
C GLY A 71 -8.58 -2.26 -7.79
N THR A 72 -7.54 -2.04 -6.98
CA THR A 72 -6.52 -3.06 -6.64
C THR A 72 -6.30 -3.24 -5.14
N ALA A 73 -6.77 -2.29 -4.33
CA ALA A 73 -6.62 -2.28 -2.89
C ALA A 73 -7.75 -3.07 -2.22
N TYR A 74 -7.37 -4.05 -1.40
CA TYR A 74 -8.30 -4.78 -0.56
C TYR A 74 -8.14 -4.28 0.87
N PHE A 75 -9.21 -3.75 1.47
CA PHE A 75 -9.19 -3.30 2.86
C PHE A 75 -9.96 -4.26 3.75
N THR A 76 -9.35 -4.65 4.86
CA THR A 76 -10.09 -5.24 5.97
C THR A 76 -10.76 -4.11 6.74
N SER A 77 -12.10 -4.18 6.85
CA SER A 77 -12.81 -3.30 7.77
C SER A 77 -12.47 -3.75 9.17
N SER A 78 -11.67 -2.95 9.90
CA SER A 78 -11.57 -3.08 11.35
C SER A 78 -12.99 -2.95 11.91
N ARG A 79 -13.60 -4.07 12.31
CA ARG A 79 -14.81 -4.02 13.13
C ARG A 79 -14.42 -3.24 14.37
N LYS A 80 -15.05 -2.08 14.57
CA LYS A 80 -14.97 -1.31 15.81
C LYS A 80 -15.11 -2.29 16.98
N HIS A 81 -14.12 -2.31 17.87
CA HIS A 81 -14.35 -2.76 19.23
C HIS A 81 -15.41 -1.82 19.81
N VAL A 82 -16.66 -2.30 19.82
CA VAL A 82 -17.67 -1.79 20.73
C VAL A 82 -17.33 -2.42 22.08
N VAL A 83 -16.75 -1.62 22.97
CA VAL A 83 -16.75 -1.87 24.41
C VAL A 83 -17.07 -0.55 25.08
#